data_AF-A0A6B2KRE5-F1
#
_entry.id   AF-A0A6B2KRE5-F1
#
_cell.length_a   1.000
_cell.length_b   1.000
_cell.length_c   1.000
_cell.angle_alpha   90.00
_cell.angle_beta   90.00
_cell.angle_gamma   90.00
#
_symmetry.space_group_name_H-M   'P 1'
#
loop_
_entity.id
_entity.type
_entity.pdbx_description
1 polymer ?
#
loop_
_entity_poly.entity_id
_entity_poly.type
_entity_poly.pdbx_seq_one_letter_code
_entity_poly.pdbx_strand_id
1 'polypeptide(L)'
;MKHILILKPDTLVNLLNFVGLPIALIYAICMFFWPWISGHGHWDYVQEVWDRWQSLNVGILAFASSITAFNIARYNAEKQRARDFLAAKAFLPAALSELVSYFKSSATLFSLGWKATPESKPNFVVPDLPREYKAVFGECIRHAEPGVGDYLSRILVSLQIHDSRMRSYVEQRRDGNYINPDKYNLITYFYRLGELQALVGKLFEFARNMDEFDSSPLNWEDFRNAYGNLNIWTDEIVIDEKMNLEAFTKRAIDRN
;
A
#
# COMPACT_ATOMS: atom_id res chain seq x y z
N MET A 1 -18.11 20.45 20.16
CA MET A 1 -18.74 20.66 18.84
C MET A 1 -18.00 19.78 17.83
N LYS A 2 -18.40 18.50 17.76
CA LYS A 2 -19.12 17.86 16.65
C LYS A 2 -18.34 17.90 15.33
N HIS A 3 -17.72 16.76 15.06
CA HIS A 3 -17.21 16.25 13.79
C HIS A 3 -17.82 16.97 12.57
N ILE A 4 -17.04 17.82 11.92
CA ILE A 4 -17.22 18.09 10.51
C ILE A 4 -16.84 16.77 9.83
N LEU A 5 -17.85 16.01 9.42
CA LEU A 5 -17.67 14.87 8.53
C LEU A 5 -16.94 15.38 7.30
N ILE A 6 -15.65 15.04 7.19
CA ILE A 6 -14.92 15.10 5.93
C ILE A 6 -15.55 14.02 5.07
N LEU A 7 -16.65 14.37 4.40
CA LEU A 7 -17.26 13.53 3.37
C LEU A 7 -16.17 13.27 2.32
N LYS A 8 -15.90 12.00 2.03
CA LYS A 8 -14.97 11.65 0.96
C LYS A 8 -15.43 12.37 -0.32
N PRO A 9 -14.51 12.96 -1.10
CA PRO A 9 -14.86 13.66 -2.35
C PRO A 9 -15.78 12.84 -3.27
N ASP A 10 -15.60 11.51 -3.27
CA ASP A 10 -16.45 10.54 -3.98
C ASP A 10 -17.91 10.55 -3.55
N THR A 11 -18.14 10.57 -2.24
CA THR A 11 -19.48 10.60 -1.67
C THR A 11 -20.15 11.94 -1.97
N LEU A 12 -19.38 13.02 -1.99
CA LEU A 12 -19.90 14.35 -2.30
C LEU A 12 -20.29 14.47 -3.77
N VAL A 13 -19.49 13.97 -4.71
CA VAL A 13 -19.84 13.97 -6.15
C VAL A 13 -21.03 13.06 -6.43
N ASN A 14 -21.08 11.87 -5.85
CA ASN A 14 -22.22 10.97 -6.03
C ASN A 14 -23.52 11.55 -5.45
N LEU A 15 -23.44 12.17 -4.27
CA LEU A 15 -24.57 12.89 -3.67
C LEU A 15 -25.00 14.07 -4.53
N LEU A 16 -24.04 14.82 -5.08
CA LEU A 16 -24.31 15.99 -5.89
C LEU A 16 -24.89 15.62 -7.25
N ASN A 17 -24.48 14.51 -7.84
CA ASN A 17 -25.11 13.95 -9.04
C ASN A 17 -26.52 13.42 -8.73
N PHE A 18 -26.69 12.70 -7.61
CA PHE A 18 -27.98 12.13 -7.20
C PHE A 18 -29.04 13.20 -6.87
N VAL A 19 -28.64 14.30 -6.23
CA VAL A 19 -29.53 15.42 -5.88
C VAL A 19 -29.61 16.45 -7.00
N GLY A 20 -28.51 16.67 -7.72
CA GLY A 20 -28.42 17.64 -8.81
C GLY A 20 -29.24 17.25 -10.04
N LEU A 21 -29.31 15.96 -10.39
CA LEU A 21 -30.13 15.47 -11.51
C LEU A 21 -31.63 15.77 -11.34
N PRO A 22 -32.27 15.41 -10.21
CA PRO A 22 -33.67 15.78 -9.94
C PRO A 22 -33.90 17.30 -9.93
N ILE A 23 -33.00 18.07 -9.34
CA ILE A 23 -33.13 19.54 -9.29
C ILE A 23 -32.99 20.14 -10.70
N ALA A 24 -32.04 19.67 -11.50
CA ALA A 24 -31.88 20.10 -12.89
C ALA A 24 -33.11 19.73 -13.74
N LEU A 25 -33.71 18.56 -13.49
CA LEU A 25 -34.94 18.14 -14.16
C LEU A 25 -36.14 19.01 -13.76
N ILE A 26 -36.32 19.30 -12.46
CA ILE A 26 -37.35 20.24 -11.98
C ILE A 26 -37.14 21.62 -12.59
N TYR A 27 -35.91 22.12 -12.60
CA TYR A 27 -35.59 23.40 -13.24
C TYR A 27 -35.94 23.41 -14.72
N ALA A 28 -35.59 22.35 -15.47
CA ALA A 28 -35.94 22.25 -16.88
C ALA A 28 -37.47 22.24 -17.09
N ILE A 29 -38.21 21.51 -16.25
CA ILE A 29 -39.68 21.50 -16.26
C ILE A 29 -40.24 22.91 -15.99
N CYS A 30 -39.74 23.59 -14.96
CA CYS A 30 -40.23 24.91 -14.55
C CYS A 30 -39.87 26.04 -15.53
N MET A 31 -38.74 25.96 -16.22
CA MET A 31 -38.28 27.03 -17.12
C MET A 31 -38.66 26.83 -18.58
N PHE A 32 -38.84 25.58 -19.03
CA PHE A 32 -39.14 25.30 -20.44
C PHE A 32 -40.53 24.71 -20.65
N PHE A 33 -40.93 23.71 -19.85
CA PHE A 33 -42.19 23.00 -20.10
C PHE A 33 -43.41 23.75 -19.53
N TRP A 34 -43.35 24.17 -18.27
CA TRP A 34 -44.46 24.85 -17.61
C TRP A 34 -44.82 26.20 -18.27
N PRO A 35 -43.86 27.10 -18.57
CA PRO A 35 -44.17 28.40 -19.17
C PRO A 35 -44.76 28.26 -20.57
N TRP A 36 -44.36 27.23 -21.31
CA TRP A 36 -44.91 26.95 -22.65
C TRP A 36 -46.39 26.54 -22.59
N ILE A 37 -46.75 25.72 -21.59
CA ILE A 37 -48.13 25.27 -21.39
C ILE A 37 -49.00 26.41 -20.86
N SER A 38 -48.55 27.14 -19.83
CA SER A 38 -49.33 28.22 -19.22
C SER A 38 -49.41 29.47 -20.09
N GLY A 39 -48.40 29.72 -20.93
CA GLY A 39 -48.39 30.79 -21.92
C GLY A 39 -49.13 30.44 -23.22
N HIS A 40 -49.78 29.27 -23.31
CA HIS A 40 -50.44 28.78 -24.53
C HIS A 40 -49.52 28.77 -25.78
N GLY A 41 -48.22 28.53 -25.59
CA GLY A 41 -47.21 28.53 -26.66
C GLY A 41 -46.74 29.91 -27.13
N HIS A 42 -47.14 31.00 -26.47
CA HIS A 42 -46.63 32.34 -26.79
C HIS A 42 -45.22 32.53 -26.22
N TRP A 43 -44.29 32.92 -27.09
CA TRP A 43 -42.88 33.14 -26.73
C TRP A 43 -42.70 34.26 -25.69
N ASP A 44 -43.50 35.33 -25.78
CA ASP A 44 -43.37 36.51 -24.91
C ASP A 44 -43.51 36.15 -23.42
N TYR A 45 -44.43 35.22 -23.10
CA TYR A 45 -44.64 34.75 -21.74
C TYR A 45 -43.45 33.93 -21.21
N VAL A 46 -42.84 33.09 -22.07
CA VAL A 46 -41.66 32.30 -21.71
C VAL A 46 -40.49 33.23 -21.39
N GLN A 47 -40.30 34.26 -22.23
CA GLN A 47 -39.24 35.25 -22.03
C GLN A 47 -39.46 36.07 -20.75
N GLU A 48 -40.70 36.46 -20.44
CA GLU A 48 -41.04 37.17 -19.19
C GLU A 48 -40.70 36.33 -17.95
N VAL A 49 -41.00 35.03 -17.98
CA VAL A 49 -40.62 34.10 -16.89
C VAL A 49 -39.10 34.06 -16.75
N TRP A 50 -38.34 33.97 -17.85
CA TRP A 50 -36.88 33.93 -17.78
C TRP A 50 -36.26 35.23 -17.26
N ASP A 51 -36.81 36.37 -17.67
CA ASP A 51 -36.36 37.70 -17.23
C ASP A 51 -36.63 37.89 -15.73
N ARG A 52 -37.82 37.50 -15.27
CA ARG A 52 -38.20 37.57 -13.85
C ARG A 52 -37.38 36.63 -12.96
N TRP A 53 -36.98 35.47 -13.48
CA TRP A 53 -36.16 34.48 -12.77
C TRP A 53 -34.68 34.53 -13.18
N GLN A 54 -34.21 35.64 -13.76
CA GLN A 54 -32.85 35.78 -14.26
C GLN A 54 -31.79 35.42 -13.20
N SER A 55 -31.93 35.90 -11.97
CA SER A 55 -31.00 35.58 -10.87
C SER A 55 -30.89 34.08 -10.57
N LEU A 56 -32.02 33.34 -10.68
CA LEU A 56 -32.03 31.88 -10.51
C LEU A 56 -31.30 31.19 -11.67
N ASN A 57 -31.55 31.63 -12.90
CA ASN A 57 -30.89 31.10 -14.11
C ASN A 57 -29.37 31.30 -14.04
N VAL A 58 -28.92 32.50 -13.67
CA VAL A 58 -27.50 32.81 -13.46
C VAL A 58 -26.92 31.93 -12.35
N GLY A 59 -27.65 31.76 -11.24
CA GLY A 59 -27.23 30.88 -10.13
C GLY A 59 -27.04 29.42 -10.56
N ILE A 60 -27.96 28.88 -11.37
CA ILE A 60 -27.88 27.49 -11.85
C ILE A 60 -26.74 27.31 -12.85
N LEU A 61 -26.50 28.27 -13.74
CA LEU A 61 -25.35 28.24 -14.64
C LEU A 61 -24.03 28.33 -13.87
N ALA A 62 -23.95 29.20 -12.85
CA ALA A 62 -22.78 29.30 -11.99
C ALA A 62 -22.53 28.00 -11.22
N PHE A 63 -23.58 27.36 -10.71
CA PHE A 63 -23.49 26.07 -10.04
C PHE A 63 -23.06 24.95 -10.99
N ALA A 64 -23.64 24.85 -12.19
CA ALA A 64 -23.22 23.88 -13.20
C ALA A 64 -21.74 24.06 -13.61
N SER A 65 -21.29 25.31 -13.74
CA SER A 65 -19.90 25.66 -14.01
C SER A 65 -18.97 25.22 -12.87
N SER A 66 -19.34 25.45 -11.61
CA SER A 66 -18.51 25.06 -10.47
C SER A 66 -18.37 23.54 -10.32
N ILE A 67 -19.44 22.78 -10.59
CA ILE A 67 -19.39 21.31 -10.64
C ILE A 67 -18.42 20.84 -11.73
N THR A 68 -18.55 21.43 -12.92
CA THR A 68 -17.72 21.08 -14.07
C THR A 68 -16.25 21.38 -13.77
N ALA A 69 -15.95 22.57 -13.24
CA ALA A 69 -14.61 22.97 -12.85
C ALA A 69 -14.03 22.05 -11.76
N PHE A 70 -14.83 21.69 -10.75
CA PHE A 70 -14.42 20.75 -9.70
C PHE A 70 -14.09 19.36 -10.26
N ASN A 71 -14.95 18.83 -11.14
CA ASN A 71 -14.73 17.53 -11.78
C ASN A 71 -13.46 17.52 -12.65
N ILE A 72 -13.21 18.60 -13.40
CA ILE A 72 -11.98 18.77 -14.18
C ILE A 72 -10.76 18.81 -13.26
N ALA A 73 -10.81 19.60 -12.19
CA ALA A 73 -9.72 19.72 -11.23
C ALA A 73 -9.40 18.36 -10.58
N ARG A 74 -10.44 17.62 -10.18
CA ARG A 74 -10.33 16.28 -9.62
C ARG A 74 -9.71 15.29 -10.62
N TYR A 75 -10.25 15.23 -11.84
CA TYR A 75 -9.73 14.34 -12.88
C TYR A 75 -8.24 14.62 -13.17
N ASN A 76 -7.88 15.89 -13.24
CA ASN A 76 -6.48 16.29 -13.43
C ASN A 76 -5.60 15.90 -12.23
N ALA A 77 -6.09 16.03 -11.00
CA ALA A 77 -5.37 15.62 -9.80
C ALA A 77 -5.16 14.09 -9.74
N GLU A 78 -6.19 13.29 -10.07
CA GLU A 78 -6.08 11.83 -10.14
C GLU A 78 -5.09 11.39 -11.24
N LYS A 79 -5.16 12.02 -12.41
CA LYS A 79 -4.23 11.76 -13.51
C LYS A 79 -2.80 12.18 -13.17
N GLN A 80 -2.62 13.28 -12.43
CA GLN A 80 -1.32 13.69 -11.93
C GLN A 80 -0.76 12.69 -10.93
N ARG A 81 -1.56 12.30 -9.92
CA ARG A 81 -1.21 11.25 -8.95
C ARG A 81 -0.78 9.96 -9.64
N ALA A 82 -1.52 9.50 -10.64
CA ALA A 82 -1.21 8.27 -11.38
C ALA A 82 0.13 8.38 -12.15
N ARG A 83 0.41 9.55 -12.75
CA ARG A 83 1.71 9.80 -13.41
C ARG A 83 2.87 9.82 -12.41
N ASP A 84 2.68 10.49 -11.29
CA ASP A 84 3.70 10.57 -10.24
C ASP A 84 3.96 9.20 -9.61
N PHE A 85 2.90 8.41 -9.39
CA PHE A 85 3.03 7.02 -8.95
C PHE A 85 3.79 6.16 -9.97
N LEU A 86 3.47 6.25 -11.26
CA LEU A 86 4.16 5.50 -12.30
C LEU A 86 5.65 5.87 -12.37
N ALA A 87 5.98 7.16 -12.23
CA ALA A 87 7.36 7.63 -12.19
C ALA A 87 8.11 7.08 -10.97
N ALA A 88 7.52 7.12 -9.78
CA ALA A 88 8.12 6.55 -8.57
C ALA A 88 8.29 5.02 -8.68
N LYS A 89 7.26 4.34 -9.19
CA LYS A 89 7.24 2.88 -9.40
C LYS A 89 8.35 2.40 -10.33
N ALA A 90 8.79 3.21 -11.28
CA ALA A 90 9.89 2.86 -12.19
C ALA A 90 11.22 2.57 -11.45
N PHE A 91 11.42 3.14 -10.26
CA PHE A 91 12.61 2.89 -9.43
C PHE A 91 12.44 1.72 -8.45
N LEU A 92 11.21 1.22 -8.28
CA LEU A 92 10.89 0.17 -7.33
C LEU A 92 11.66 -1.14 -7.60
N PRO A 93 11.82 -1.64 -8.84
CA PRO A 93 12.57 -2.88 -9.08
C PRO A 93 14.03 -2.83 -8.59
N ALA A 94 14.69 -1.67 -8.72
CA ALA A 94 16.05 -1.48 -8.24
C ALA A 94 16.09 -1.52 -6.70
N ALA A 95 15.20 -0.77 -6.05
CA ALA A 95 15.08 -0.77 -4.59
C ALA A 95 14.76 -2.17 -4.02
N LEU A 96 13.86 -2.91 -4.66
CA LEU A 96 13.54 -4.29 -4.27
C LEU A 96 14.77 -5.21 -4.41
N SER A 97 15.59 -5.03 -5.45
CA SER A 97 16.80 -5.82 -5.67
C SER A 97 17.87 -5.57 -4.61
N GLU A 98 18.02 -4.32 -4.16
CA GLU A 98 18.90 -3.97 -3.03
C GLU A 98 18.42 -4.64 -1.74
N LEU A 99 17.10 -4.62 -1.47
CA LEU A 99 16.53 -5.29 -0.29
C LEU A 99 16.74 -6.81 -0.34
N VAL A 100 16.55 -7.45 -1.48
CA VAL A 100 16.85 -8.88 -1.65
C VAL A 100 18.31 -9.20 -1.36
N SER A 101 19.24 -8.33 -1.78
CA SER A 101 20.67 -8.49 -1.49
C SER A 101 20.97 -8.36 0.00
N TYR A 102 20.32 -7.41 0.68
CA TYR A 102 20.37 -7.29 2.14
C TYR A 102 19.80 -8.53 2.83
N PHE A 103 18.66 -9.05 2.38
CA PHE A 103 18.02 -10.25 2.94
C PHE A 103 18.91 -11.49 2.82
N LYS A 104 19.58 -11.70 1.69
CA LYS A 104 20.56 -12.78 1.53
C LYS A 104 21.72 -12.68 2.52
N SER A 105 22.18 -11.47 2.78
CA SER A 105 23.24 -11.22 3.77
C SER A 105 22.74 -11.46 5.20
N SER A 106 21.50 -11.05 5.53
CA SER A 106 20.86 -11.37 6.81
C SER A 106 20.65 -12.88 7.00
N ALA A 107 20.26 -13.60 5.94
CA ALA A 107 20.09 -15.06 5.98
C ALA A 107 21.42 -15.75 6.30
N THR A 108 22.51 -15.30 5.67
CA THR A 108 23.86 -15.82 5.92
C THR A 108 24.26 -15.62 7.40
N LEU A 109 23.98 -14.45 7.96
CA LEU A 109 24.23 -14.13 9.38
C LEU A 109 23.45 -15.07 10.31
N PHE A 110 22.16 -15.26 10.08
CA PHE A 110 21.35 -16.15 10.91
C PHE A 110 21.74 -17.62 10.77
N SER A 111 22.08 -18.07 9.56
CA SER A 111 22.58 -19.43 9.32
C SER A 111 23.91 -19.69 10.02
N LEU A 112 24.82 -18.70 10.05
CA LEU A 112 26.04 -18.78 10.86
C LEU A 112 25.69 -18.85 12.35
N GLY A 113 24.74 -18.05 12.79
CA GLY A 113 24.23 -18.02 14.15
C GLY A 113 23.58 -19.32 14.62
N TRP A 114 22.92 -20.04 13.69
CA TRP A 114 22.28 -21.34 13.88
C TRP A 114 23.29 -22.48 14.01
N LYS A 115 24.33 -22.46 13.19
CA LYS A 115 25.42 -23.45 13.17
C LYS A 115 26.45 -23.23 14.30
N ALA A 116 26.37 -22.11 15.00
CA ALA A 116 27.25 -21.78 16.11
C ALA A 116 27.07 -22.76 17.29
N THR A 117 28.17 -23.29 17.80
CA THR A 117 28.23 -24.01 19.08
C THR A 117 28.58 -23.05 20.23
N PRO A 118 28.32 -23.40 21.49
CA PRO A 118 28.67 -22.55 22.64
C PRO A 118 30.14 -22.16 22.73
N GLU A 119 31.03 -23.00 22.21
CA GLU A 119 32.48 -22.78 22.18
C GLU A 119 32.93 -21.95 20.97
N SER A 120 32.09 -21.86 19.93
CA SER A 120 32.38 -21.10 18.72
C SER A 120 32.04 -19.62 18.93
N LYS A 121 32.95 -18.73 18.51
CA LYS A 121 32.69 -17.29 18.37
C LYS A 121 32.62 -16.95 16.89
N PRO A 122 31.44 -17.06 16.25
CA PRO A 122 31.34 -16.77 14.83
C PRO A 122 31.61 -15.29 14.57
N ASN A 123 32.37 -15.01 13.51
CA ASN A 123 32.57 -13.63 13.09
C ASN A 123 31.33 -13.13 12.35
N PHE A 124 30.43 -12.47 13.07
CA PHE A 124 29.23 -11.88 12.50
C PHE A 124 29.57 -10.62 11.69
N VAL A 125 29.36 -10.69 10.38
CA VAL A 125 29.32 -9.52 9.51
C VAL A 125 27.88 -9.03 9.46
N VAL A 126 27.60 -7.91 10.12
CA VAL A 126 26.27 -7.29 10.12
C VAL A 126 26.07 -6.59 8.77
N PRO A 127 25.05 -6.97 7.98
CA PRO A 127 24.79 -6.28 6.73
C PRO A 127 24.24 -4.88 6.97
N ASP A 128 24.67 -3.94 6.14
CA ASP A 128 24.15 -2.59 6.15
C ASP A 128 22.84 -2.52 5.39
N LEU A 129 21.84 -1.91 6.03
CA LEU A 129 20.55 -1.66 5.41
C LEU A 129 20.73 -0.62 4.28
N PRO A 130 20.24 -0.88 3.05
CA PRO A 130 20.32 0.09 1.96
C PRO A 130 19.66 1.43 2.36
N ARG A 131 20.09 2.55 1.79
CA ARG A 131 19.53 3.87 2.17
C ARG A 131 18.43 4.34 1.23
N GLU A 132 18.59 4.06 -0.06
CA GLU A 132 17.75 4.63 -1.13
C GLU A 132 16.34 4.05 -1.17
N TYR A 133 16.13 2.82 -0.68
CA TYR A 133 14.81 2.18 -0.68
C TYR A 133 13.74 3.02 0.05
N LYS A 134 14.12 3.78 1.08
CA LYS A 134 13.19 4.61 1.87
C LYS A 134 12.59 5.73 1.03
N ALA A 135 13.40 6.38 0.21
CA ALA A 135 12.95 7.45 -0.67
C ALA A 135 12.01 6.89 -1.75
N VAL A 136 12.39 5.77 -2.38
CA VAL A 136 11.58 5.11 -3.42
C VAL A 136 10.24 4.64 -2.87
N PHE A 137 10.23 3.95 -1.72
CA PHE A 137 8.99 3.50 -1.09
C PHE A 137 8.13 4.68 -0.63
N GLY A 138 8.75 5.72 -0.04
CA GLY A 138 8.03 6.92 0.39
C GLY A 138 7.31 7.62 -0.76
N GLU A 139 7.99 7.76 -1.90
CA GLU A 139 7.39 8.33 -3.11
C GLU A 139 6.28 7.45 -3.69
N CYS A 140 6.46 6.14 -3.70
CA CYS A 140 5.41 5.22 -4.11
C CYS A 140 4.18 5.33 -3.20
N ILE A 141 4.37 5.27 -1.87
CA ILE A 141 3.28 5.35 -0.88
C ILE A 141 2.51 6.66 -1.01
N ARG A 142 3.21 7.78 -1.25
CA ARG A 142 2.62 9.12 -1.37
C ARG A 142 1.57 9.21 -2.48
N HIS A 143 1.79 8.50 -3.59
CA HIS A 143 0.93 8.56 -4.78
C HIS A 143 0.11 7.29 -5.02
N ALA A 144 0.41 6.22 -4.29
CA ALA A 144 -0.24 4.93 -4.40
C ALA A 144 -1.74 5.00 -4.10
N GLU A 145 -2.47 4.03 -4.65
CA GLU A 145 -3.80 3.72 -4.12
C GLU A 145 -3.68 3.11 -2.71
N PRO A 146 -4.70 3.26 -1.85
CA PRO A 146 -4.61 2.85 -0.45
C PRO A 146 -4.08 1.43 -0.24
N GLY A 147 -4.55 0.44 -1.02
CA GLY A 147 -4.11 -0.95 -0.88
C GLY A 147 -2.62 -1.17 -1.16
N VAL A 148 -2.07 -0.49 -2.18
CA VAL A 148 -0.64 -0.56 -2.50
C VAL A 148 0.19 0.20 -1.45
N GLY A 149 -0.28 1.38 -1.03
CA GLY A 149 0.37 2.20 -0.02
C GLY A 149 0.48 1.48 1.33
N ASP A 150 -0.60 0.82 1.76
CA ASP A 150 -0.64 0.04 3.01
C ASP A 150 0.32 -1.15 2.95
N TYR A 151 0.39 -1.84 1.80
CA TYR A 151 1.28 -2.99 1.61
C TYR A 151 2.76 -2.58 1.65
N LEU A 152 3.13 -1.51 0.95
CA LEU A 152 4.50 -0.98 0.99
C LEU A 152 4.86 -0.48 2.39
N SER A 153 3.92 0.17 3.10
CA SER A 153 4.11 0.61 4.48
C SER A 153 4.34 -0.56 5.43
N ARG A 154 3.60 -1.66 5.26
CA ARG A 154 3.80 -2.90 6.04
C ARG A 154 5.22 -3.45 5.87
N ILE A 155 5.74 -3.48 4.64
CA ILE A 155 7.12 -3.90 4.37
C ILE A 155 8.12 -2.99 5.09
N LEU A 156 7.95 -1.67 5.01
CA LEU A 156 8.85 -0.72 5.69
C LEU A 156 8.90 -0.92 7.20
N VAL A 157 7.75 -1.18 7.83
CA VAL A 157 7.67 -1.44 9.27
C VAL A 157 8.36 -2.76 9.61
N SER A 158 8.02 -3.85 8.89
CA SER A 158 8.62 -5.17 9.11
C SER A 158 10.14 -5.16 8.90
N LEU A 159 10.63 -4.41 7.91
CA LEU A 159 12.06 -4.26 7.62
C LEU A 159 12.81 -3.56 8.75
N GLN A 160 12.26 -2.50 9.33
CA GLN A 160 12.86 -1.80 10.47
C GLN A 160 12.92 -2.70 11.71
N ILE A 161 11.86 -3.47 11.96
CA ILE A 161 11.83 -4.46 13.04
C ILE A 161 12.90 -5.53 12.83
N HIS A 162 13.03 -6.03 11.60
CA HIS A 162 14.04 -7.02 11.24
C HIS A 162 15.47 -6.49 11.46
N ASP A 163 15.80 -5.32 10.93
CA ASP A 163 17.13 -4.72 11.07
C ASP A 163 17.49 -4.48 12.55
N SER A 164 16.54 -3.92 13.33
CA SER A 164 16.72 -3.70 14.77
C SER A 164 17.00 -5.02 15.52
N ARG A 165 16.20 -6.05 15.27
CA ARG A 165 16.38 -7.37 15.92
C ARG A 165 17.68 -8.03 15.54
N MET A 166 18.08 -7.96 14.27
CA MET A 166 19.34 -8.52 13.80
C MET A 166 20.55 -7.83 14.47
N ARG A 167 20.53 -6.49 14.60
CA ARG A 167 21.59 -5.76 15.30
C ARG A 167 21.66 -6.14 16.78
N SER A 168 20.52 -6.14 17.47
CA SER A 168 20.46 -6.56 18.88
C SER A 168 20.94 -8.00 19.09
N TYR A 169 20.63 -8.91 18.16
CA TYR A 169 21.11 -10.30 18.21
C TYR A 169 22.64 -10.38 18.14
N VAL A 170 23.28 -9.57 17.30
CA VAL A 170 24.75 -9.54 17.20
C VAL A 170 25.39 -8.85 18.41
N GLU A 171 24.81 -7.75 18.88
CA GLU A 171 25.30 -7.02 20.08
C GLU A 171 25.31 -7.92 21.31
N GLN A 172 24.21 -8.62 21.59
CA GLN A 172 24.11 -9.57 22.71
C GLN A 172 25.19 -10.65 22.69
N ARG A 173 25.66 -11.04 21.49
CA ARG A 173 26.71 -12.05 21.32
C ARG A 173 28.13 -11.50 21.39
N ARG A 174 28.33 -10.18 21.24
CA ARG A 174 29.64 -9.55 21.44
C ARG A 174 29.99 -9.42 22.92
N ASP A 175 29.00 -9.17 23.77
CA ASP A 175 29.21 -8.86 25.19
C ASP A 175 29.13 -10.09 26.14
N GLY A 176 28.65 -11.24 25.65
CA GLY A 176 28.41 -12.44 26.47
C GLY A 176 29.63 -13.36 26.62
N ASN A 177 30.00 -13.70 27.86
CA ASN A 177 31.03 -14.71 28.19
C ASN A 177 30.63 -16.16 27.85
N TYR A 178 29.35 -16.42 27.52
CA TYR A 178 28.85 -17.70 27.02
C TYR A 178 27.84 -17.45 25.91
N ILE A 179 28.10 -17.99 24.72
CA ILE A 179 27.16 -17.95 23.60
C ILE A 179 26.19 -19.10 23.80
N ASN A 180 25.00 -18.86 24.37
CA ASN A 180 23.91 -19.82 24.23
C ASN A 180 23.20 -19.51 22.90
N PRO A 181 23.25 -20.41 21.90
CA PRO A 181 22.50 -20.20 20.69
C PRO A 181 21.00 -20.33 20.99
N ASP A 182 20.33 -19.20 21.19
CA ASP A 182 18.87 -19.16 21.28
C ASP A 182 18.23 -19.51 19.92
N LYS A 183 18.14 -20.81 19.68
CA LYS A 183 17.58 -21.40 18.46
C LYS A 183 16.10 -21.06 18.30
N TYR A 184 15.35 -20.89 19.39
CA TYR A 184 13.93 -20.55 19.34
C TYR A 184 13.73 -19.14 18.75
N ASN A 185 14.52 -18.16 19.20
CA ASN A 185 14.50 -16.82 18.63
C ASN A 185 14.98 -16.80 17.17
N LEU A 186 16.00 -17.61 16.82
CA LEU A 186 16.46 -17.73 15.44
C LEU A 186 15.39 -18.24 14.47
N ILE A 187 14.56 -19.23 14.86
CA ILE A 187 13.42 -19.67 14.03
C ILE A 187 12.48 -18.49 13.74
N THR A 188 12.21 -17.66 14.74
CA THR A 188 11.36 -16.47 14.56
C THR A 188 12.00 -15.47 13.59
N TYR A 189 13.32 -15.30 13.65
CA TYR A 189 14.05 -14.41 12.74
C TYR A 189 14.07 -14.94 11.30
N PHE A 190 14.31 -16.23 11.10
CA PHE A 190 14.17 -16.87 9.79
C PHE A 190 12.76 -16.72 9.23
N TYR A 191 11.73 -16.94 10.05
CA TYR A 191 10.35 -16.73 9.66
C TYR A 191 10.10 -15.30 9.16
N ARG A 192 10.49 -14.28 9.94
CA ARG A 192 10.28 -12.87 9.57
C ARG A 192 11.09 -12.45 8.34
N LEU A 193 12.28 -12.99 8.18
CA LEU A 193 13.09 -12.77 6.99
C LEU A 193 12.45 -13.40 5.75
N GLY A 194 11.92 -14.62 5.86
CA GLY A 194 11.15 -15.28 4.81
C GLY A 194 9.87 -14.51 4.44
N GLU A 195 9.15 -14.01 5.45
CA GLU A 195 7.97 -13.16 5.26
C GLU A 195 8.33 -11.90 4.45
N LEU A 196 9.40 -11.19 4.83
CA LEU A 196 9.88 -10.02 4.07
C LEU A 196 10.28 -10.35 2.64
N GLN A 197 11.02 -11.44 2.43
CA GLN A 197 11.45 -11.88 1.11
C GLN A 197 10.24 -12.27 0.23
N ALA A 198 9.23 -12.93 0.79
CA ALA A 198 8.00 -13.27 0.09
C ALA A 198 7.20 -12.01 -0.28
N LEU A 199 7.04 -11.07 0.67
CA LEU A 199 6.33 -9.81 0.43
C LEU A 199 6.97 -8.97 -0.67
N VAL A 200 8.31 -8.87 -0.65
CA VAL A 200 9.11 -8.17 -1.67
C VAL A 200 9.09 -8.93 -2.99
N GLY A 201 9.13 -10.27 -2.96
CA GLY A 201 9.01 -11.14 -4.12
C GLY A 201 7.77 -10.85 -4.96
N LYS A 202 6.59 -10.80 -4.31
CA LYS A 202 5.31 -10.52 -4.98
C LYS A 202 5.25 -9.13 -5.63
N LEU A 203 6.09 -8.18 -5.23
CA LEU A 203 6.11 -6.85 -5.81
C LEU A 203 6.86 -6.75 -7.13
N PHE A 204 7.70 -7.73 -7.51
CA PHE A 204 8.53 -7.57 -8.70
C PHE A 204 7.73 -7.49 -10.00
N GLU A 205 6.74 -8.37 -10.20
CA GLU A 205 5.89 -8.36 -11.40
C GLU A 205 5.05 -7.09 -11.46
N PHE A 206 4.44 -6.72 -10.33
CA PHE A 206 3.75 -5.44 -10.19
C PHE A 206 4.66 -4.27 -10.55
N ALA A 207 5.84 -4.17 -9.93
CA ALA A 207 6.79 -3.07 -10.12
C ALA A 207 7.25 -2.93 -11.58
N ARG A 208 7.33 -4.05 -12.32
CA ARG A 208 7.72 -4.09 -13.74
C ARG A 208 6.56 -3.85 -14.71
N ASN A 209 5.34 -3.61 -14.22
CA ASN A 209 4.11 -3.53 -15.01
C ASN A 209 3.84 -4.81 -15.82
N MET A 210 4.18 -5.97 -15.27
CA MET A 210 3.87 -7.27 -15.87
C MET A 210 2.49 -7.76 -15.43
N ASP A 211 2.17 -7.57 -14.15
CA ASP A 211 0.91 -8.01 -13.54
C ASP A 211 0.29 -6.90 -12.68
N GLU A 212 -0.99 -7.08 -12.35
CA GLU A 212 -1.71 -6.23 -11.40
C GLU A 212 -1.19 -6.44 -9.96
N PHE A 213 -1.54 -5.53 -9.07
CA PHE A 213 -1.12 -5.62 -7.68
C PHE A 213 -1.85 -6.77 -6.97
N ASP A 214 -1.10 -7.79 -6.54
CA ASP A 214 -1.62 -8.90 -5.75
C ASP A 214 -1.48 -8.64 -4.24
N SER A 215 -2.61 -8.35 -3.59
CA SER A 215 -2.71 -8.18 -2.14
C SER A 215 -3.09 -9.45 -1.38
N SER A 216 -3.14 -10.61 -2.03
CA SER A 216 -3.53 -11.86 -1.37
C SER A 216 -2.55 -12.21 -0.24
N PRO A 217 -3.07 -12.79 0.87
CA PRO A 217 -2.24 -13.28 1.96
C PRO A 217 -1.16 -14.25 1.47
N LEU A 218 0.00 -14.24 2.14
CA LEU A 218 1.07 -15.17 1.82
C LEU A 218 0.66 -16.60 2.17
N ASN A 219 0.87 -17.52 1.25
CA ASN A 219 0.66 -18.95 1.46
C ASN A 219 2.00 -19.67 1.69
N TRP A 220 1.94 -20.97 1.99
CA TRP A 220 3.15 -21.78 2.25
C TRP A 220 4.13 -21.80 1.08
N GLU A 221 3.66 -21.82 -0.16
CA GLU A 221 4.53 -21.85 -1.34
C GLU A 221 5.30 -20.53 -1.51
N ASP A 222 4.69 -19.39 -1.17
CA ASP A 222 5.38 -18.08 -1.14
C ASP A 222 6.56 -18.11 -0.17
N PHE A 223 6.35 -18.65 1.04
CA PHE A 223 7.40 -18.81 2.03
C PHE A 223 8.47 -19.82 1.60
N ARG A 224 8.07 -20.96 1.04
CA ARG A 224 9.00 -21.99 0.55
C ARG A 224 9.92 -21.43 -0.53
N ASN A 225 9.37 -20.70 -1.49
CA ASN A 225 10.15 -20.01 -2.53
C ASN A 225 11.05 -18.93 -1.94
N ALA A 226 10.55 -18.16 -0.96
CA ALA A 226 11.34 -17.16 -0.26
C ALA A 226 12.54 -17.78 0.47
N TYR A 227 12.35 -18.88 1.20
CA TYR A 227 13.42 -19.60 1.87
C TYR A 227 14.46 -20.15 0.88
N GLY A 228 14.01 -20.78 -0.22
CA GLY A 228 14.90 -21.25 -1.27
C GLY A 228 15.77 -20.13 -1.87
N ASN A 229 15.16 -18.97 -2.15
CA ASN A 229 15.88 -17.79 -2.68
C ASN A 229 16.92 -17.21 -1.70
N LEU A 230 16.74 -17.46 -0.41
CA LEU A 230 17.67 -17.08 0.66
C LEU A 230 18.66 -18.19 1.02
N ASN A 231 18.60 -19.34 0.34
CA ASN A 231 19.37 -20.54 0.66
C ASN A 231 19.15 -21.02 2.11
N ILE A 232 17.90 -20.97 2.56
CA ILE A 232 17.44 -21.51 3.84
C ILE A 232 16.64 -22.78 3.56
N TRP A 233 17.10 -23.91 4.07
CA TRP A 233 16.43 -25.20 3.91
C TRP A 233 15.70 -25.54 5.21
N THR A 234 14.39 -25.74 5.14
CA THR A 234 13.53 -25.87 6.33
C THR A 234 13.81 -27.13 7.15
N ASP A 235 14.33 -28.16 6.49
CA ASP A 235 14.83 -29.42 7.05
C ASP A 235 16.17 -29.27 7.79
N GLU A 236 16.95 -28.22 7.51
CA GLU A 236 18.18 -27.90 8.28
C GLU A 236 17.89 -27.09 9.55
N ILE A 237 16.74 -26.42 9.62
CA ILE A 237 16.34 -25.55 10.74
C ILE A 237 15.33 -26.27 11.64
N VAL A 238 15.83 -27.27 12.38
CA VAL A 238 15.04 -28.14 13.25
C VAL A 238 15.62 -28.13 14.68
N ILE A 239 14.75 -27.91 15.68
CA ILE A 239 15.06 -28.16 17.10
C ILE A 239 14.48 -29.51 17.50
N ASP A 240 13.19 -29.71 17.23
CA ASP A 240 12.45 -30.95 17.46
C ASP A 240 11.29 -31.07 16.44
N GLU A 241 10.54 -32.18 16.49
CA GLU A 241 9.42 -32.46 15.57
C GLU A 241 8.32 -31.37 15.58
N LYS A 242 8.13 -30.67 16.70
CA LYS A 242 7.12 -29.63 16.86
C LYS A 242 7.68 -28.23 16.62
N MET A 243 8.99 -28.05 16.78
CA MET A 243 9.69 -26.78 16.66
C MET A 243 10.77 -26.85 15.58
N ASN A 244 10.30 -26.68 14.34
CA ASN A 244 11.11 -26.46 13.14
C ASN A 244 10.53 -25.28 12.34
N LEU A 245 11.31 -24.78 11.38
CA LEU A 245 10.93 -23.60 10.60
C LEU A 245 9.64 -23.79 9.80
N GLU A 246 9.45 -24.95 9.18
CA GLU A 246 8.25 -25.25 8.39
C GLU A 246 6.99 -25.28 9.27
N ALA A 247 7.02 -26.05 10.35
CA ALA A 247 5.90 -26.17 11.28
C ALA A 247 5.58 -24.83 11.95
N PHE A 248 6.60 -24.03 12.28
CA PHE A 248 6.41 -22.68 12.81
C PHE A 248 5.71 -21.78 11.78
N THR A 249 6.17 -21.81 10.54
CA THR A 249 5.64 -20.97 9.45
C THR A 249 4.20 -21.33 9.12
N LYS A 250 3.88 -22.62 8.96
CA LYS A 250 2.50 -23.07 8.72
C LYS A 250 1.55 -22.61 9.82
N ARG A 251 1.94 -22.80 11.10
CA ARG A 251 1.15 -22.29 12.23
C ARG A 251 1.01 -20.77 12.26
N ALA A 252 2.00 -20.04 11.77
CA ALA A 252 1.94 -18.58 11.70
C ALA A 252 0.99 -18.11 10.59
N ILE A 253 0.97 -18.81 9.45
CA ILE A 253 0.01 -18.58 8.36
C ILE A 253 -1.41 -18.84 8.85
N ASP A 254 -1.66 -19.97 9.54
CA ASP A 254 -3.00 -20.33 10.04
C ASP A 254 -3.58 -19.35 11.09
N ARG A 255 -2.73 -18.50 11.68
CA ARG A 255 -3.12 -17.52 12.70
C ARG A 255 -3.46 -16.14 12.12
N ASN A 256 -3.07 -15.88 10.88
CA ASN A 256 -3.30 -14.62 10.17
C ASN A 256 -4.55 -14.72 9.30
#